data_AF-A0A922YPI1-F1
#
_entry.id   AF-A0A922YPI1-F1
#
_cell.length_a   1.000
_cell.length_b   1.000
_cell.length_c   1.000
_cell.angle_alpha   90.00
_cell.angle_beta   90.00
_cell.angle_gamma   90.00
#
_symmetry.space_group_name_H-M   'P 1'
#
loop_
_entity.id
_entity.type
_entity.pdbx_description
1 polymer ?
#
loop_
_entity_poly.entity_id
_entity_poly.type
_entity_poly.pdbx_seq_one_letter_code
_entity_poly.pdbx_strand_id
1 'polypeptide(L)' 'MAKIVVVYHSGYGHTQRMAQSVAQGADAELLAIDADGNVPDGGWD' A
#
# COMPACT_ATOMS: atom_id res chain seq x y z
N MET A 1 12.33 15.63 2.55
CA MET A 1 11.05 14.87 2.46
C MET A 1 11.32 13.47 2.95
N ALA A 2 10.36 12.85 3.65
CA ALA A 2 10.46 11.44 4.02
C ALA A 2 9.95 10.57 2.85
N LYS A 3 10.61 9.44 2.58
CA LYS A 3 10.06 8.40 1.68
C LYS A 3 9.02 7.63 2.48
N ILE A 4 7.75 7.71 2.10
CA ILE A 4 6.63 7.09 2.81
C ILE A 4 5.97 6.07 1.89
N VAL A 5 5.68 4.88 2.43
CA VAL A 5 5.01 3.80 1.71
C VAL A 5 3.81 3.34 2.53
N VAL A 6 2.64 3.22 1.89
CA VAL A 6 1.42 2.65 2.45
C VAL A 6 1.32 1.19 2.01
N VAL A 7 1.63 0.29 2.94
CA VAL A 7 1.52 -1.17 2.72
C VAL A 7 0.13 -1.64 3.13
N TYR A 8 -0.59 -2.33 2.24
CA TYR A 8 -1.97 -2.74 2.50
C TYR A 8 -2.33 -4.07 1.82
N HIS A 9 -3.26 -4.80 2.42
CA HIS A 9 -3.97 -5.93 1.80
C HIS A 9 -5.44 -5.56 1.60
N SER A 10 -6.05 -5.98 0.48
CA SER A 10 -7.49 -5.80 0.26
C SER A 10 -8.11 -6.93 -0.57
N GLY A 11 -8.74 -7.90 0.10
CA GLY A 11 -9.45 -8.98 -0.59
C GLY A 11 -10.71 -8.54 -1.35
N TYR A 12 -11.42 -7.52 -0.84
CA TYR A 12 -12.68 -7.02 -1.44
C TYR A 12 -12.61 -5.54 -1.88
N GLY A 13 -11.42 -4.94 -1.91
CA GLY A 13 -11.21 -3.57 -2.38
C GLY A 13 -11.56 -2.43 -1.40
N HIS A 14 -12.22 -2.69 -0.27
CA HIS A 14 -12.54 -1.64 0.72
C HIS A 14 -11.28 -0.97 1.30
N THR A 15 -10.29 -1.77 1.72
CA THR A 15 -9.01 -1.26 2.22
C THR A 15 -8.23 -0.54 1.13
N GLN A 16 -8.28 -1.01 -0.12
CA GLN A 16 -7.61 -0.36 -1.25
C GLN A 16 -8.08 1.09 -1.40
N ARG A 17 -9.41 1.32 -1.34
CA ARG A 17 -9.97 2.67 -1.40
C ARG A 17 -9.45 3.57 -0.29
N MET A 18 -9.33 3.06 0.93
CA MET A 18 -8.80 3.81 2.06
C MET A 18 -7.29 4.05 1.93
N ALA A 19 -6.52 3.04 1.50
CA ALA A 19 -5.09 3.15 1.28
C ALA A 19 -4.76 4.25 0.25
N GLN A 20 -5.55 4.35 -0.82
CA GLN A 20 -5.43 5.42 -1.82
C GLN A 20 -5.62 6.81 -1.21
N SER A 21 -6.64 7.00 -0.36
CA SER A 21 -6.87 8.30 0.31
C SER A 21 -5.74 8.65 1.28
N VAL A 22 -5.21 7.66 2.02
CA VAL A 22 -4.07 7.86 2.93
C VAL A 22 -2.80 8.22 2.14
N ALA A 23 -2.51 7.47 1.07
CA ALA A 23 -1.34 7.71 0.24
C ALA A 23 -1.36 9.10 -0.40
N GLN A 24 -2.53 9.52 -0.89
CA GLN A 24 -2.73 10.87 -1.42
C GLN A 24 -2.51 11.96 -0.36
N GLY A 25 -3.02 11.76 0.86
CA GLY A 25 -2.87 12.73 1.95
C GLY A 25 -1.44 12.83 2.49
N ALA A 26 -0.68 11.76 2.39
CA ALA A 26 0.68 11.65 2.90
C ALA A 26 1.78 11.85 1.84
N ASP A 27 1.42 12.05 0.56
CA ASP A 27 2.34 12.04 -0.58
C ASP A 27 3.22 10.76 -0.59
N ALA A 28 2.55 9.60 -0.48
CA ALA A 28 3.18 8.31 -0.27
C ALA A 28 2.94 7.34 -1.44
N GLU A 29 3.84 6.37 -1.59
CA GLU A 29 3.71 5.26 -2.53
C GLU A 29 2.75 4.19 -1.99
N LEU A 30 2.11 3.42 -2.89
CA LEU A 30 1.20 2.33 -2.54
C LEU A 30 1.85 0.98 -2.81
N LEU A 31 1.84 0.10 -1.80
CA LEU A 31 2.32 -1.26 -1.90
C LEU A 31 1.23 -2.24 -1.47
N ALA A 32 0.67 -2.96 -2.44
CA ALA A 32 -0.28 -4.02 -2.16
C ALA A 32 0.46 -5.32 -1.77
N ILE A 33 0.03 -5.97 -0.69
CA ILE A 33 0.51 -7.30 -0.28
C ILE A 33 -0.60 -8.33 -0.51
N ASP A 34 -0.20 -9.60 -0.65
CA ASP A 34 -1.14 -10.70 -0.80
C ASP A 34 -1.86 -11.05 0.53
N ALA A 35 -2.75 -12.06 0.47
CA ALA A 35 -3.54 -12.48 1.63
C ALA A 35 -2.71 -13.14 2.74
N ASP A 36 -1.51 -13.63 2.41
CA ASP A 36 -0.58 -14.26 3.33
C ASP A 36 0.42 -13.22 3.92
N GLY A 37 0.36 -11.98 3.45
CA GLY A 37 1.19 -10.87 3.91
C GLY A 37 2.53 -10.75 3.19
N ASN A 38 2.72 -11.43 2.05
CA ASN A 38 3.94 -11.33 1.27
C ASN A 38 3.95 -10.07 0.42
N VAL A 39 5.13 -9.48 0.32
CA VAL A 39 5.39 -8.34 -0.55
C VAL A 39 5.71 -8.84 -1.97
N PRO A 40 5.19 -8.21 -3.03
CA PRO A 40 5.55 -8.56 -4.40
C PRO A 40 7.04 -8.38 -4.66
N ASP A 41 7.58 -9.12 -5.61
CA ASP A 41 8.98 -8.99 -6.03
C ASP A 41 9.30 -7.52 -6.41
N GLY A 42 10.37 -6.97 -5.80
CA GLY A 42 10.76 -5.58 -5.97
C GLY A 42 9.96 -4.56 -5.16
N GLY A 43 9.04 -4.99 -4.29
CA GLY A 43 8.19 -4.08 -3.50
C GLY A 43 8.93 -3.25 -2.43
N TRP A 44 10.22 -3.47 -2.23
CA TRP A 44 11.07 -2.72 -1.29
C TRP A 44 12.18 -1.91 -1.97
N ASP A 45 12.36 -2.05 -3.29
CA ASP A 45 13.43 -1.39 -4.04
C ASP A 45 13.09 0.08 -4.39
#